data_AF-A0A9W9ZC44-F1
#
_entry.id   AF-A0A9W9ZC44-F1
#
_cell.length_a   1.000
_cell.length_b   1.000
_cell.length_c   1.000
_cell.angle_alpha   90.00
_cell.angle_beta   90.00
_cell.angle_gamma   90.00
#
_symmetry.space_group_name_H-M   'P 1'
#
loop_
_entity.id
_entity.type
_entity.pdbx_description
1 polymer ?
#
loop_
_entity_poly.entity_id
_entity_poly.type
_entity_poly.pdbx_seq_one_letter_code
_entity_poly.pdbx_strand_id
1 'polypeptide(L)'
;MQLSVFLVILGIALVAQAVQDAPKGLHFVGVGYNLLEGNPEGGDLSNGGVSFAPRKSCFTTIKKEVFSGSKSYQEKLNLDVEASGFEQMRKETSTYHNVFYEEANVCNRGRARYQLDLAPIKKFPVSDDFAAAVCVLPKNYDEKAYFNFIERWGTHIVVEVELGEKRFERSKSSKAEFTKYAMDNIENSVSVSGGYKGFEASLKVDMKKFRESMSKSTKFGEHKVVFTSGGPDMPRGGTPYNGLYGEAPPERGPFLGSRYVKG
;
A
#
# COMPACT_ATOMS: atom_id res chain seq x y z
N MET A 1 33.28 18.33 46.95
CA MET A 1 33.44 18.66 45.51
C MET A 1 33.14 17.49 44.55
N GLN A 2 32.94 16.24 45.01
CA GLN A 2 32.69 15.09 44.12
C GLN A 2 31.21 14.74 43.91
N LEU A 3 30.29 15.10 44.82
CA LEU A 3 28.87 14.73 44.71
C LEU A 3 28.09 15.60 43.72
N SER A 4 28.47 16.88 43.60
CA SER A 4 27.83 17.87 42.73
C SER A 4 28.09 17.59 41.24
N VAL A 5 29.27 17.06 40.91
CA VAL A 5 29.67 16.72 39.54
C VAL A 5 28.93 15.47 39.05
N PHE A 6 28.71 14.49 39.93
CA PHE A 6 27.95 13.28 39.59
C PHE A 6 26.48 13.58 39.27
N LEU A 7 25.82 14.48 40.01
CA LEU A 7 24.42 14.85 39.75
C LEU A 7 24.23 15.60 38.42
N VAL A 8 25.20 16.43 38.04
CA VAL A 8 25.16 17.13 36.74
C VAL A 8 25.37 16.15 35.58
N ILE A 9 26.29 15.20 35.70
CA ILE A 9 26.52 14.17 34.67
C ILE A 9 25.32 13.20 34.57
N LEU A 10 24.70 12.82 35.69
CA LEU A 10 23.49 11.99 35.68
C LEU A 10 22.29 12.75 35.08
N GLY A 11 22.17 14.05 35.36
CA GLY A 11 21.15 14.92 34.78
C GLY A 11 21.30 15.09 33.27
N ILE A 12 22.53 15.26 32.76
CA ILE A 12 22.79 15.34 31.32
C ILE A 12 22.57 13.97 30.65
N ALA A 13 22.92 12.86 31.31
CA ALA A 13 22.68 11.51 30.80
C ALA A 13 21.19 11.12 30.78
N LEU A 14 20.38 11.57 31.76
CA LEU A 14 18.93 11.35 31.74
C LEU A 14 18.21 12.19 30.67
N VAL A 15 18.69 13.41 30.39
CA VAL A 15 18.10 14.27 29.34
C VAL A 15 18.48 13.78 27.93
N ALA A 16 19.59 13.06 27.77
CA ALA A 16 20.01 12.49 26.50
C ALA A 16 19.21 11.24 26.04
N GLN A 17 18.31 10.69 26.87
CA GLN A 17 17.56 9.47 26.54
C GLN A 17 16.13 9.66 26.01
N ALA A 18 15.70 10.89 25.67
CA ALA A 18 14.30 11.11 25.29
C ALA A 18 14.06 11.96 24.03
N VAL A 19 14.99 11.98 23.07
CA VAL A 19 14.68 12.30 21.68
C VAL A 19 15.05 11.09 20.84
N GLN A 20 14.20 10.06 20.87
CA GLN A 20 14.14 9.16 19.73
C GLN A 20 13.60 10.01 18.58
N ASP A 21 14.44 10.29 17.57
CA ASP A 21 13.99 10.87 16.31
C ASP A 21 12.73 10.11 15.88
N ALA A 22 11.65 10.85 15.70
CA ALA A 22 10.36 10.27 15.35
C ALA A 22 10.52 9.52 14.00
N PRO A 23 9.94 8.31 13.83
CA PRO A 23 10.13 7.54 12.60
C PRO A 23 9.81 8.37 11.35
N LYS A 24 10.66 8.29 10.32
CA LYS A 24 10.50 9.05 9.07
C LYS A 24 9.14 8.85 8.40
N GLY A 25 8.49 7.71 8.63
CA GLY A 25 7.16 7.40 8.12
C GLY A 25 6.02 8.14 8.79
N LEU A 26 6.26 8.88 9.87
CA LEU A 26 5.23 9.73 10.47
C LEU A 26 4.79 10.85 9.52
N HIS A 27 5.69 11.34 8.66
CA HIS A 27 5.47 12.35 7.61
C HIS A 27 4.38 12.04 6.58
N PHE A 28 3.77 10.86 6.67
CA PHE A 28 2.69 10.45 5.79
C PHE A 28 1.32 10.55 6.45
N VAL A 29 1.22 10.59 7.78
CA VAL A 29 -0.06 10.63 8.50
C VAL A 29 -0.60 12.06 8.58
N GLY A 30 -1.79 12.31 8.04
CA GLY A 30 -2.42 13.62 7.97
C GLY A 30 -2.18 14.35 6.64
N VAL A 31 -1.45 13.71 5.71
CA VAL A 31 -1.17 14.27 4.38
C VAL A 31 -2.22 13.86 3.37
N GLY A 32 -2.50 14.76 2.42
CA GLY A 32 -3.29 14.49 1.23
C GLY A 32 -2.79 13.29 0.42
N TYR A 33 -3.72 12.55 -0.18
CA TYR A 33 -3.45 11.33 -0.92
C TYR A 33 -4.31 11.29 -2.18
N ASN A 34 -3.67 11.16 -3.34
CA ASN A 34 -4.37 10.87 -4.59
C ASN A 34 -4.53 9.35 -4.74
N LEU A 35 -5.76 8.84 -4.66
CA LEU A 35 -6.02 7.40 -4.81
C LEU A 35 -5.64 6.84 -6.19
N LEU A 36 -5.62 7.68 -7.23
CA LEU A 36 -5.29 7.26 -8.59
C LEU A 36 -3.79 7.24 -8.87
N GLU A 37 -3.02 8.09 -8.21
CA GLU A 37 -1.58 8.31 -8.50
C GLU A 37 -0.67 7.92 -7.33
N GLY A 38 -1.23 7.78 -6.13
CA GLY A 38 -0.51 7.68 -4.87
C GLY A 38 0.03 9.03 -4.37
N ASN A 39 0.73 9.00 -3.24
CA ASN A 39 1.56 10.12 -2.77
C ASN A 39 2.93 9.56 -2.33
N PRO A 40 3.91 9.44 -3.25
CA PRO A 40 5.19 8.79 -2.98
C PRO A 40 6.18 9.63 -2.16
N GLU A 41 5.94 10.93 -1.97
CA GLU A 41 6.88 11.81 -1.28
C GLU A 41 6.40 12.24 0.12
N GLY A 42 5.12 12.01 0.45
CA GLY A 42 4.53 12.48 1.69
C GLY A 42 4.17 13.96 1.60
N GLY A 43 4.19 14.68 2.72
CA GLY A 43 3.87 16.11 2.75
C GLY A 43 4.29 16.75 4.06
N ASP A 44 4.23 18.09 4.11
CA ASP A 44 4.60 18.84 5.31
C ASP A 44 3.57 18.63 6.43
N LEU A 45 4.05 18.33 7.63
CA LEU A 45 3.22 18.01 8.79
C LEU A 45 3.15 19.20 9.74
N SER A 46 1.96 19.75 9.94
CA SER A 46 1.61 20.37 11.21
C SER A 46 1.31 19.26 12.23
N ASN A 47 2.33 18.87 13.02
CA ASN A 47 2.34 17.73 13.95
C ASN A 47 1.34 17.83 15.14
N GLY A 48 0.04 17.80 14.86
CA GLY A 48 -1.02 17.63 15.85
C GLY A 48 -1.73 16.29 15.67
N GLY A 49 -1.89 15.51 16.74
CA GLY A 49 -2.86 14.40 16.77
C GLY A 49 -2.41 13.05 16.23
N VAL A 50 -1.12 12.81 16.01
CA VAL A 50 -0.61 11.48 15.60
C VAL A 50 -0.25 10.63 16.83
N SER A 51 -0.75 9.39 16.87
CA SER A 51 -0.38 8.36 17.85
C SER A 51 0.51 7.32 17.18
N PHE A 52 1.66 7.02 17.79
CA PHE A 52 2.60 6.03 17.30
C PHE A 52 2.72 4.83 18.25
N ALA A 53 2.57 3.63 17.71
CA ALA A 53 2.72 2.36 18.41
C ALA A 53 3.89 1.56 17.79
N PRO A 54 5.11 1.65 18.35
CA PRO A 54 6.26 0.91 17.83
C PRO A 54 6.12 -0.60 18.06
N ARG A 55 6.68 -1.40 17.15
CA ARG A 55 6.89 -2.85 17.33
C ARG A 55 8.37 -3.18 17.19
N LYS A 56 8.93 -3.81 18.22
CA LYS A 56 10.36 -4.18 18.27
C LYS A 56 10.67 -5.56 17.64
N SER A 57 9.67 -6.29 17.16
CA SER A 57 9.85 -7.61 16.54
C SER A 57 9.15 -7.68 15.18
N CYS A 58 9.85 -8.24 14.20
CA CYS A 58 9.26 -8.56 12.90
C CYS A 58 8.73 -9.99 12.89
N PHE A 59 7.47 -10.10 12.50
CA PHE A 59 6.86 -11.36 12.14
C PHE A 59 6.64 -11.38 10.63
N THR A 60 7.38 -12.25 9.93
CA THR A 60 7.27 -12.37 8.47
C THR A 60 5.99 -13.11 8.14
N THR A 61 5.05 -12.41 7.51
CA THR A 61 3.89 -13.04 6.89
C THR A 61 4.16 -13.20 5.40
N ILE A 62 3.96 -14.42 4.88
CA ILE A 62 4.00 -14.71 3.44
C ILE A 62 2.56 -14.61 2.93
N LYS A 63 2.28 -13.63 2.07
CA LYS A 63 1.03 -13.56 1.31
C LYS A 63 1.26 -14.03 -0.11
N LYS A 64 0.33 -14.82 -0.66
CA LYS A 64 0.40 -15.32 -2.03
C LYS A 64 -0.83 -14.90 -2.79
N GLU A 65 -0.63 -14.36 -3.98
CA GLU A 65 -1.72 -13.87 -4.82
C GLU A 65 -1.54 -14.31 -6.27
N VAL A 66 -2.67 -14.56 -6.93
CA VAL A 66 -2.72 -14.85 -8.36
C VAL A 66 -3.78 -13.97 -8.99
N PHE A 67 -3.39 -13.25 -10.03
CA PHE A 67 -4.25 -12.31 -10.71
C PHE A 67 -4.03 -12.33 -12.22
N SER A 68 -5.13 -12.10 -12.94
CA SER A 68 -5.17 -11.99 -14.39
C SER A 68 -6.35 -11.10 -14.78
N GLY A 69 -6.05 -10.06 -15.54
CA GLY A 69 -6.98 -9.02 -15.97
C GLY A 69 -6.91 -7.78 -15.06
N SER A 70 -7.25 -6.64 -15.65
CA SER A 70 -7.21 -5.33 -14.99
C SER A 70 -8.09 -5.27 -13.74
N LYS A 71 -9.28 -5.87 -13.75
CA LYS A 71 -10.18 -5.88 -12.58
C LYS A 71 -9.57 -6.59 -11.38
N SER A 72 -9.02 -7.79 -11.58
CA SER A 72 -8.35 -8.53 -10.49
C SER A 72 -7.10 -7.81 -9.99
N TYR A 73 -6.44 -7.04 -10.87
CA TYR A 73 -5.33 -6.19 -10.49
C TYR A 73 -5.79 -4.92 -9.76
N GLN A 74 -6.92 -4.29 -10.12
CA GLN A 74 -7.51 -3.19 -9.36
C GLN A 74 -7.93 -3.63 -7.95
N GLU A 75 -8.55 -4.80 -7.83
CA GLU A 75 -8.87 -5.41 -6.53
C GLU A 75 -7.60 -5.63 -5.69
N LYS A 76 -6.51 -6.09 -6.32
CA LYS A 76 -5.20 -6.14 -5.68
C LYS A 76 -4.68 -4.76 -5.32
N LEU A 77 -4.77 -3.77 -6.21
CA LEU A 77 -4.26 -2.41 -5.97
C LEU A 77 -5.01 -1.73 -4.82
N ASN A 78 -6.29 -2.02 -4.60
CA ASN A 78 -7.01 -1.58 -3.40
C ASN A 78 -6.37 -2.11 -2.09
N LEU A 79 -5.62 -3.21 -2.16
CA LEU A 79 -4.82 -3.78 -1.08
C LEU A 79 -3.32 -3.43 -1.20
N ASP A 80 -2.90 -3.02 -2.40
CA ASP A 80 -1.52 -2.90 -2.88
C ASP A 80 -1.28 -1.75 -3.89
N VAL A 81 -1.56 -0.47 -3.53
CA VAL A 81 -1.48 0.69 -4.45
C VAL A 81 -0.06 0.99 -4.95
N GLU A 82 0.19 0.62 -6.20
CA GLU A 82 1.21 1.18 -7.09
C GLU A 82 0.53 1.57 -8.41
N ALA A 83 0.22 2.86 -8.58
CA ALA A 83 -0.48 3.39 -9.76
C ALA A 83 0.35 3.32 -11.05
N SER A 84 1.67 3.50 -10.94
CA SER A 84 2.59 3.55 -12.08
C SER A 84 2.73 2.20 -12.82
N GLY A 85 2.30 1.10 -12.21
CA GLY A 85 2.28 -0.23 -12.82
C GLY A 85 0.98 -0.61 -13.53
N PHE A 86 -0.09 0.19 -13.41
CA PHE A 86 -1.42 -0.20 -13.87
C PHE A 86 -1.55 -0.39 -15.36
N GLU A 87 -1.08 0.58 -16.16
CA GLU A 87 -1.19 0.48 -17.62
C GLU A 87 -0.35 -0.67 -18.19
N GLN A 88 0.85 -0.87 -17.66
CA GLN A 88 1.68 -2.00 -18.03
C GLN A 88 1.00 -3.32 -17.66
N MET A 89 0.44 -3.42 -16.46
CA MET A 89 -0.26 -4.62 -16.01
C MET A 89 -1.53 -4.89 -16.82
N ARG A 90 -2.28 -3.84 -17.16
CA ARG A 90 -3.45 -3.92 -18.04
C ARG A 90 -3.04 -4.46 -19.41
N LYS A 91 -1.95 -3.97 -19.99
CA LYS A 91 -1.41 -4.47 -21.26
C LYS A 91 -1.02 -5.95 -21.17
N GLU A 92 -0.22 -6.31 -20.16
CA GLU A 92 0.25 -7.68 -19.93
C GLU A 92 -0.90 -8.68 -19.76
N THR A 93 -1.93 -8.31 -19.01
CA THR A 93 -3.05 -9.21 -18.73
C THR A 93 -4.15 -9.20 -19.79
N SER A 94 -4.44 -8.05 -20.40
CA SER A 94 -5.56 -7.91 -21.35
C SER A 94 -5.13 -8.21 -22.78
N THR A 95 -3.90 -7.83 -23.17
CA THR A 95 -3.38 -8.01 -24.52
C THR A 95 -2.59 -9.30 -24.64
N TYR A 96 -1.66 -9.55 -23.72
CA TYR A 96 -0.80 -10.74 -23.77
C TYR A 96 -1.36 -11.92 -22.97
N HIS A 97 -2.50 -11.73 -22.30
CA HIS A 97 -3.17 -12.76 -21.50
C HIS A 97 -2.26 -13.40 -20.45
N ASN A 98 -1.28 -12.65 -19.94
CA ASN A 98 -0.38 -13.15 -18.91
C ASN A 98 -1.10 -13.28 -17.57
N VAL A 99 -0.62 -14.25 -16.79
CA VAL A 99 -1.06 -14.52 -15.42
C VAL A 99 0.13 -14.27 -14.50
N PHE A 100 -0.13 -13.57 -13.40
CA PHE A 100 0.88 -13.20 -12.44
C PHE A 100 0.68 -13.96 -11.13
N TYR A 101 1.79 -14.43 -10.57
CA TYR A 101 1.90 -14.98 -9.23
C TYR A 101 2.76 -14.05 -8.40
N GLU A 102 2.32 -13.68 -7.21
CA GLU A 102 3.06 -12.78 -6.33
C GLU A 102 3.19 -13.37 -4.93
N GLU A 103 4.40 -13.31 -4.38
CA GLU A 103 4.72 -13.66 -3.00
C GLU A 103 5.20 -12.41 -2.27
N ALA A 104 4.50 -12.00 -1.21
CA ALA A 104 4.87 -10.84 -0.41
C ALA A 104 5.37 -11.26 0.97
N ASN A 105 6.59 -10.87 1.31
CA ASN A 105 7.21 -11.01 2.62
C ASN A 105 7.08 -9.69 3.39
N VAL A 106 6.41 -9.76 4.54
CA VAL A 106 5.91 -8.57 5.25
C VAL A 106 6.51 -8.52 6.65
N CYS A 107 7.32 -7.50 6.96
CA CYS A 107 7.91 -7.21 8.28
C CYS A 107 7.25 -5.96 8.86
N ASN A 108 6.53 -6.10 9.99
CA ASN A 108 5.81 -5.00 10.65
C ASN A 108 6.66 -4.46 11.81
N ARG A 109 6.96 -3.16 11.79
CA ARG A 109 7.76 -2.47 12.82
C ARG A 109 6.97 -1.43 13.61
N GLY A 110 5.68 -1.30 13.35
CA GLY A 110 4.81 -0.42 14.10
C GLY A 110 3.69 0.14 13.24
N ARG A 111 2.92 1.02 13.87
CA ARG A 111 1.81 1.72 13.24
C ARG A 111 1.75 3.14 13.76
N ALA A 112 1.48 4.09 12.88
CA ALA A 112 1.11 5.44 13.27
C ALA A 112 -0.30 5.73 12.78
N ARG A 113 -1.10 6.39 13.60
CA ARG A 113 -2.50 6.69 13.31
C ARG A 113 -2.85 8.09 13.76
N TYR A 114 -3.64 8.79 12.96
CA TYR A 114 -4.26 10.05 13.31
C TYR A 114 -5.42 9.82 14.30
N GLN A 115 -5.44 10.58 15.39
CA GLN A 115 -6.45 10.53 16.43
C GLN A 115 -7.71 11.31 16.02
N LEU A 116 -8.38 10.87 14.95
CA LEU A 116 -9.58 11.52 14.41
C LEU A 116 -10.64 11.78 15.49
N ASP A 117 -10.84 10.83 16.41
CA ASP A 117 -11.84 10.94 17.49
C ASP A 117 -11.55 12.11 18.46
N LEU A 118 -10.28 12.52 18.56
CA LEU A 118 -9.86 13.64 19.39
C LEU A 118 -9.81 14.96 18.62
N ALA A 119 -9.88 14.94 17.29
CA ALA A 119 -9.75 16.13 16.46
C ALA A 119 -10.81 17.20 16.76
N PRO A 120 -12.11 16.88 16.97
CA PRO A 120 -13.11 17.89 17.31
C PRO A 120 -12.88 18.55 18.67
N ILE A 121 -12.36 17.78 19.63
CA ILE A 121 -12.17 18.22 21.02
C ILE A 121 -10.86 18.99 21.17
N LYS A 122 -9.77 18.44 20.59
CA LYS A 122 -8.43 19.01 20.67
C LYS A 122 -8.13 20.04 19.59
N LYS A 123 -9.03 20.20 18.60
CA LYS A 123 -8.93 21.15 17.50
C LYS A 123 -7.56 21.07 16.81
N PHE A 124 -7.20 19.88 16.34
CA PHE A 124 -5.94 19.72 15.62
C PHE A 124 -5.91 20.65 14.40
N PRO A 125 -4.88 21.47 14.23
CA PRO A 125 -4.81 22.41 13.13
C PRO A 125 -4.54 21.67 11.81
N VAL A 126 -5.10 22.19 10.73
CA VAL A 126 -4.65 21.90 9.36
C VAL A 126 -3.45 22.80 9.02
N SER A 127 -2.70 22.48 7.97
CA SER A 127 -1.63 23.36 7.53
C SER A 127 -2.18 24.70 7.03
N ASP A 128 -1.40 25.76 7.22
CA ASP A 128 -1.78 27.12 6.79
C ASP A 128 -2.00 27.18 5.28
N ASP A 129 -1.17 26.47 4.51
CA ASP A 129 -1.31 26.37 3.05
C ASP A 129 -2.62 25.69 2.64
N PHE A 130 -3.05 24.63 3.35
CA PHE A 130 -4.31 23.96 3.07
C PHE A 130 -5.49 24.87 3.43
N ALA A 131 -5.45 25.52 4.59
CA ALA A 131 -6.46 26.47 5.00
C ALA A 131 -6.59 27.63 3.99
N ALA A 132 -5.47 28.19 3.55
CA ALA A 132 -5.44 29.25 2.55
C ALA A 132 -6.01 28.77 1.21
N ALA A 133 -5.66 27.56 0.76
CA ALA A 133 -6.18 26.99 -0.48
C ALA A 133 -7.69 26.75 -0.43
N VAL A 134 -8.24 26.34 0.72
CA VAL A 134 -9.69 26.21 0.92
C VAL A 134 -10.37 27.57 0.91
N CYS A 135 -9.78 28.59 1.55
CA CYS A 135 -10.35 29.94 1.63
C CYS A 135 -10.50 30.64 0.27
N VAL A 136 -9.72 30.25 -0.73
CA VAL A 136 -9.79 30.82 -2.09
C VAL A 136 -10.71 30.05 -3.04
N LEU A 137 -11.28 28.91 -2.61
CA LEU A 137 -12.24 28.18 -3.44
C LEU A 137 -13.53 28.99 -3.62
N PRO A 138 -14.11 28.99 -4.83
CA PRO A 138 -15.35 29.69 -5.08
C PRO A 138 -16.49 29.07 -4.25
N LYS A 139 -17.36 29.91 -3.70
CA LYS A 139 -18.53 29.45 -2.92
C LYS A 139 -19.48 28.59 -3.74
N ASN A 140 -19.60 28.90 -5.03
CA ASN A 140 -20.33 28.10 -5.99
C ASN A 140 -19.36 27.12 -6.64
N TYR A 141 -19.81 25.88 -6.84
CA TYR A 141 -19.00 24.86 -7.49
C TYR A 141 -18.50 25.34 -8.85
N ASP A 142 -17.18 25.32 -9.02
CA ASP A 142 -16.49 25.54 -10.27
C ASP A 142 -15.61 24.32 -10.52
N GLU A 143 -15.94 23.55 -11.56
CA GLU A 143 -15.29 22.27 -11.84
C GLU A 143 -13.76 22.41 -11.92
N LYS A 144 -13.27 23.43 -12.61
CA LYS A 144 -11.83 23.65 -12.81
C LYS A 144 -11.12 24.01 -11.51
N ALA A 145 -11.70 24.90 -10.70
CA ALA A 145 -11.12 25.32 -9.43
C ALA A 145 -11.06 24.14 -8.44
N TYR A 146 -12.13 23.35 -8.34
CA TYR A 146 -12.17 22.18 -7.47
C TYR A 146 -11.28 21.04 -7.97
N PHE A 147 -11.20 20.82 -9.28
CA PHE A 147 -10.29 19.81 -9.84
C PHE A 147 -8.82 20.17 -9.59
N ASN A 148 -8.43 21.43 -9.82
CA ASN A 148 -7.07 21.90 -9.50
C ASN A 148 -6.75 21.75 -8.00
N PHE A 149 -7.74 21.97 -7.12
CA PHE A 149 -7.57 21.75 -5.70
C PHE A 149 -7.33 20.26 -5.39
N ILE A 150 -8.10 19.37 -5.99
CA ILE A 150 -7.94 17.91 -5.84
C ILE A 150 -6.61 17.43 -6.41
N GLU A 151 -6.16 17.94 -7.56
CA GLU A 151 -4.84 17.61 -8.12
C GLU A 151 -3.71 18.01 -7.17
N ARG A 152 -3.84 19.18 -6.52
CA ARG A 152 -2.82 19.68 -5.60
C ARG A 152 -2.82 18.98 -4.23
N TRP A 153 -4.00 18.71 -3.67
CA TRP A 153 -4.14 18.26 -2.29
C TRP A 153 -4.53 16.78 -2.16
N GLY A 154 -4.81 16.11 -3.26
CA GLY A 154 -5.29 14.74 -3.29
C GLY A 154 -6.79 14.62 -3.07
N THR A 155 -7.27 13.39 -3.22
CA THR A 155 -8.69 13.02 -3.07
C THR A 155 -9.03 12.54 -1.66
N HIS A 156 -8.02 12.12 -0.89
CA HIS A 156 -8.14 11.51 0.42
C HIS A 156 -7.08 12.07 1.38
N ILE A 157 -7.16 11.71 2.66
CA ILE A 157 -6.08 11.94 3.64
C ILE A 157 -5.59 10.61 4.20
N VAL A 158 -4.29 10.47 4.45
CA VAL A 158 -3.75 9.26 5.09
C VAL A 158 -3.94 9.35 6.59
N VAL A 159 -4.78 8.50 7.18
CA VAL A 159 -5.09 8.55 8.62
C VAL A 159 -4.39 7.46 9.41
N GLU A 160 -3.80 6.48 8.75
CA GLU A 160 -3.03 5.41 9.36
C GLU A 160 -1.91 5.00 8.40
N VAL A 161 -0.74 4.70 8.95
CA VAL A 161 0.37 4.04 8.26
C VAL A 161 0.89 2.86 9.07
N GLU A 162 1.24 1.78 8.38
CA GLU A 162 2.01 0.67 8.91
C GLU A 162 3.48 0.87 8.55
N LEU A 163 4.35 0.88 9.56
CA LEU A 163 5.80 1.00 9.37
C LEU A 163 6.42 -0.39 9.22
N GLY A 164 7.48 -0.46 8.42
CA GLY A 164 8.27 -1.68 8.22
C GLY A 164 8.57 -1.93 6.75
N GLU A 165 8.83 -3.19 6.42
CA GLU A 165 9.28 -3.58 5.08
C GLU A 165 8.29 -4.56 4.45
N LYS A 166 8.01 -4.37 3.17
CA LYS A 166 7.26 -5.31 2.35
C LYS A 166 8.05 -5.60 1.09
N ARG A 167 8.46 -6.86 0.93
CA ARG A 167 9.18 -7.34 -0.26
C ARG A 167 8.26 -8.24 -1.08
N PHE A 168 8.08 -7.90 -2.35
CA PHE A 168 7.27 -8.64 -3.30
C PHE A 168 8.17 -9.36 -4.29
N GLU A 169 7.85 -10.62 -4.57
CA GLU A 169 8.40 -11.38 -5.69
C GLU A 169 7.26 -11.70 -6.65
N ARG A 170 7.29 -11.11 -7.85
CA ARG A 170 6.26 -11.32 -8.87
C ARG A 170 6.81 -12.16 -10.00
N SER A 171 6.23 -13.33 -10.21
CA SER A 171 6.44 -14.18 -11.37
C SER A 171 5.38 -13.93 -12.45
N LYS A 172 5.78 -14.05 -13.71
CA LYS A 172 4.89 -14.01 -14.88
C LYS A 172 4.86 -15.37 -15.59
N SER A 173 3.68 -15.75 -16.08
CA SER A 173 3.48 -16.90 -16.96
C SER A 173 2.46 -16.59 -18.05
N SER A 174 2.59 -17.23 -19.21
CA SER A 174 1.56 -17.14 -20.25
C SER A 174 0.28 -17.87 -19.80
N LYS A 175 -0.87 -17.53 -20.40
CA LYS A 175 -2.12 -18.25 -20.12
C LYS A 175 -2.00 -19.76 -20.34
N ALA A 176 -1.27 -20.17 -21.39
CA ALA A 176 -1.11 -21.57 -21.75
C ALA A 176 -0.30 -22.35 -20.69
N GLU A 177 0.85 -21.81 -20.30
CA GLU A 177 1.69 -22.37 -19.23
C GLU A 177 0.97 -22.42 -17.89
N PHE A 178 0.27 -21.34 -17.53
CA PHE A 178 -0.52 -21.30 -16.30
C PHE A 178 -1.66 -22.33 -16.32
N THR A 179 -2.34 -22.48 -17.46
CA THR A 179 -3.40 -23.50 -17.60
C THR A 179 -2.83 -24.90 -17.46
N LYS A 180 -1.68 -25.18 -18.07
CA LYS A 180 -0.96 -26.46 -17.90
C LYS A 180 -0.58 -26.69 -16.43
N TYR A 181 -0.01 -25.69 -15.77
CA TYR A 181 0.31 -25.78 -14.34
C TYR A 181 -0.92 -26.08 -13.49
N ALA A 182 -2.04 -25.39 -13.76
CA ALA A 182 -3.30 -25.60 -13.05
C ALA A 182 -3.84 -27.02 -13.27
N MET A 183 -3.75 -27.57 -14.48
CA MET A 183 -4.14 -28.96 -14.74
C MET A 183 -3.27 -29.95 -13.95
N ASP A 184 -1.95 -29.77 -14.00
CA ASP A 184 -1.00 -30.72 -13.42
C ASP A 184 -1.00 -30.70 -11.89
N ASN A 185 -1.38 -29.57 -11.26
CA ASN A 185 -1.21 -29.36 -9.82
C ASN A 185 -2.51 -29.05 -9.07
N ILE A 186 -3.54 -28.51 -9.74
CA ILE A 186 -4.80 -28.03 -9.15
C ILE A 186 -5.97 -28.38 -10.09
N GLU A 187 -6.12 -29.67 -10.41
CA GLU A 187 -7.06 -30.17 -11.42
C GLU A 187 -8.51 -29.70 -11.15
N ASN A 188 -8.91 -29.65 -9.88
CA ASN A 188 -10.24 -29.20 -9.45
C ASN A 188 -10.56 -27.73 -9.81
N SER A 189 -9.55 -26.94 -10.19
CA SER A 189 -9.70 -25.57 -10.67
C SER A 189 -9.88 -25.48 -12.19
N VAL A 190 -9.68 -26.57 -12.95
CA VAL A 190 -9.76 -26.56 -14.40
C VAL A 190 -11.10 -27.14 -14.85
N SER A 191 -11.73 -26.45 -15.80
CA SER A 191 -12.97 -26.89 -16.43
C SER A 191 -12.81 -26.84 -17.95
N VAL A 192 -13.49 -27.75 -18.63
CA VAL A 192 -13.62 -27.68 -20.09
C VAL A 192 -14.61 -26.56 -20.40
N SER A 193 -14.16 -25.54 -21.13
CA SER A 193 -15.03 -24.52 -21.70
C SER A 193 -15.14 -24.69 -23.22
N GLY A 194 -16.28 -24.28 -23.78
CA GLY A 194 -16.57 -24.46 -25.21
C GLY A 194 -15.51 -23.87 -26.13
N GLY A 195 -15.48 -24.35 -27.37
CA GLY A 195 -14.43 -24.07 -28.33
C GLY A 195 -14.17 -22.58 -28.61
N TYR A 196 -12.89 -22.21 -28.74
CA TYR A 196 -12.45 -20.87 -29.13
C TYR A 196 -11.67 -20.97 -30.45
N LYS A 197 -12.09 -20.23 -31.48
CA LYS A 197 -11.48 -20.22 -32.82
C LYS A 197 -11.32 -21.61 -33.48
N GLY A 198 -12.31 -22.48 -33.37
CA GLY A 198 -12.35 -23.75 -34.13
C GLY A 198 -11.68 -24.96 -33.47
N PHE A 199 -11.24 -24.85 -32.22
CA PHE A 199 -10.80 -26.01 -31.41
C PHE A 199 -11.95 -26.50 -30.51
N GLU A 200 -12.20 -27.81 -30.47
CA GLU A 200 -13.40 -28.43 -29.86
C GLU A 200 -13.52 -28.28 -28.32
N ALA A 201 -12.44 -27.93 -27.62
CA ALA A 201 -12.46 -27.67 -26.18
C ALA A 201 -11.39 -26.64 -25.81
N SER A 202 -11.78 -25.53 -25.17
CA SER A 202 -10.83 -24.58 -24.57
C SER A 202 -10.83 -24.74 -23.05
N LEU A 203 -9.68 -25.08 -22.47
CA LEU A 203 -9.58 -25.23 -21.01
C LEU A 203 -9.67 -23.86 -20.33
N LYS A 204 -10.51 -23.78 -19.29
CA LYS A 204 -10.70 -22.59 -18.47
C LYS A 204 -10.37 -22.92 -17.03
N VAL A 205 -9.44 -22.14 -16.47
CA VAL A 205 -9.13 -22.19 -15.05
C VAL A 205 -10.09 -21.27 -14.29
N ASP A 206 -10.74 -21.78 -13.27
CA ASP A 206 -11.49 -21.04 -12.27
C ASP A 206 -10.51 -20.43 -11.26
N MET A 207 -10.30 -19.11 -11.37
CA MET A 207 -9.33 -18.39 -10.54
C MET A 207 -9.67 -18.47 -9.05
N LYS A 208 -10.97 -18.57 -8.68
CA LYS A 208 -11.38 -18.64 -7.29
C LYS A 208 -10.98 -19.99 -6.70
N LYS A 209 -11.36 -21.08 -7.36
CA LYS A 209 -10.97 -22.44 -6.95
C LYS A 209 -9.46 -22.63 -6.93
N PHE A 210 -8.77 -22.06 -7.92
CA PHE A 210 -7.30 -22.08 -7.95
C PHE A 210 -6.73 -21.41 -6.69
N ARG A 211 -7.17 -20.19 -6.36
CA ARG A 211 -6.71 -19.44 -5.18
C ARG A 211 -7.00 -20.18 -3.88
N GLU A 212 -8.19 -20.74 -3.73
CA GLU A 212 -8.61 -21.52 -2.55
C GLU A 212 -7.78 -22.81 -2.38
N SER A 213 -7.30 -23.38 -3.48
CA SER A 213 -6.50 -24.62 -3.47
C SER A 213 -4.98 -24.38 -3.42
N MET A 214 -4.53 -23.11 -3.43
CA MET A 214 -3.10 -22.80 -3.35
C MET A 214 -2.51 -23.20 -2.01
N SER A 215 -1.31 -23.78 -2.04
CA SER A 215 -0.55 -24.16 -0.85
C SER A 215 0.69 -23.28 -0.66
N LYS A 216 1.39 -23.49 0.45
CA LYS A 216 2.70 -22.87 0.70
C LYS A 216 3.77 -23.30 -0.33
N SER A 217 3.63 -24.44 -1.00
CA SER A 217 4.56 -24.88 -2.06
C SER A 217 4.19 -24.40 -3.46
N THR A 218 2.96 -23.93 -3.68
CA THR A 218 2.52 -23.39 -4.98
C THR A 218 3.44 -22.26 -5.43
N LYS A 219 4.10 -22.45 -6.58
CA LYS A 219 4.96 -21.48 -7.26
C LYS A 219 4.91 -21.77 -8.76
N PHE A 220 4.73 -20.75 -9.60
CA PHE A 220 4.75 -20.87 -11.05
C PHE A 220 5.25 -19.57 -11.71
N GLY A 221 5.55 -19.64 -13.01
CA GLY A 221 6.08 -18.54 -13.81
C GLY A 221 7.60 -18.38 -13.73
N GLU A 222 8.18 -17.86 -14.80
CA GLU A 222 9.63 -17.88 -15.02
C GLU A 222 10.29 -16.51 -14.83
N HIS A 223 9.54 -15.42 -15.03
CA HIS A 223 10.09 -14.06 -14.95
C HIS A 223 9.81 -13.43 -13.59
N LYS A 224 10.82 -13.39 -12.73
CA LYS A 224 10.73 -12.81 -11.39
C LYS A 224 11.19 -11.36 -11.36
N VAL A 225 10.31 -10.46 -10.94
CA VAL A 225 10.68 -9.09 -10.57
C VAL A 225 10.51 -8.97 -9.05
N VAL A 226 11.51 -8.38 -8.40
CA VAL A 226 11.49 -8.13 -6.96
C VAL A 226 11.24 -6.65 -6.72
N PHE A 227 10.25 -6.35 -5.88
CA PHE A 227 9.93 -5.00 -5.44
C PHE A 227 10.07 -4.93 -3.92
N THR A 228 10.53 -3.80 -3.40
CA THR A 228 10.51 -3.54 -1.95
C THR A 228 9.85 -2.19 -1.70
N SER A 229 8.92 -2.17 -0.76
CA SER A 229 8.27 -0.97 -0.23
C SER A 229 8.56 -0.84 1.28
N GLY A 230 8.71 0.39 1.73
CA GLY A 230 9.03 0.73 3.11
C GLY A 230 10.50 0.53 3.49
N GLY A 231 10.74 0.43 4.80
CA GLY A 231 12.06 0.39 5.42
C GLY A 231 11.94 0.41 6.95
N PRO A 232 13.06 0.38 7.69
CA PRO A 232 13.08 0.33 9.16
C PRO A 232 12.11 1.32 9.82
N ASP A 233 12.07 2.55 9.29
CA ASP A 233 11.29 3.66 9.80
C ASP A 233 10.42 4.32 8.71
N MET A 234 10.20 3.64 7.57
CA MET A 234 9.38 4.14 6.45
C MET A 234 8.04 3.40 6.38
N PRO A 235 6.97 4.02 5.86
CA PRO A 235 5.70 3.34 5.66
C PRO A 235 5.85 2.25 4.62
N ARG A 236 5.25 1.09 4.90
CA ARG A 236 5.03 0.04 3.91
C ARG A 236 3.61 0.10 3.32
N GLY A 237 2.74 0.93 3.91
CA GLY A 237 1.32 1.07 3.62
C GLY A 237 0.50 1.76 4.68
N GLY A 238 -0.80 1.83 4.46
CA GLY A 238 -1.82 2.36 5.34
C GLY A 238 -3.11 2.75 4.62
N THR A 239 -3.88 3.64 5.23
CA THR A 239 -5.31 3.79 4.91
C THR A 239 -5.64 5.23 4.51
N PRO A 240 -6.07 5.46 3.25
CA PRO A 240 -6.69 6.72 2.86
C PRO A 240 -8.12 6.82 3.42
N TYR A 241 -8.51 8.00 3.90
CA TYR A 241 -9.84 8.31 4.42
C TYR A 241 -10.54 9.33 3.51
N ASN A 242 -11.82 9.07 3.20
CA ASN A 242 -12.60 9.83 2.23
C ASN A 242 -13.61 10.83 2.84
N GLY A 243 -13.68 10.95 4.17
CA GLY A 243 -14.48 12.00 4.84
C GLY A 243 -16.00 11.85 4.79
N LEU A 244 -16.56 10.83 4.13
CA LEU A 244 -18.00 10.60 4.10
C LEU A 244 -18.42 9.84 5.37
N TYR A 245 -19.11 10.53 6.28
CA TYR A 245 -19.70 9.92 7.48
C TYR A 245 -20.62 8.74 7.09
N GLY A 246 -20.14 7.51 7.29
CA GLY A 246 -20.95 6.29 7.11
C GLY A 246 -20.30 5.20 6.25
N GLU A 247 -19.21 5.47 5.53
CA GLU A 247 -18.50 4.43 4.79
C GLU A 247 -17.38 3.80 5.63
N ALA A 248 -17.30 2.47 5.62
CA ALA A 248 -16.19 1.75 6.24
C ALA A 248 -14.87 2.20 5.58
N PRO A 249 -13.77 2.37 6.33
CA PRO A 249 -12.48 2.73 5.75
C PRO A 249 -12.11 1.73 4.65
N PRO A 250 -11.62 2.17 3.48
CA PRO A 250 -11.09 1.25 2.49
C PRO A 250 -9.97 0.39 3.11
N GLU A 251 -9.87 -0.87 2.67
CA GLU A 251 -8.86 -1.79 3.19
C GLU A 251 -7.43 -1.28 2.90
N ARG A 252 -6.49 -1.67 3.76
CA ARG A 252 -5.13 -1.10 3.85
C ARG A 252 -4.33 -1.30 2.55
N GLY A 253 -3.71 -0.25 2.02
CA GLY A 253 -2.84 -0.29 0.83
C GLY A 253 -1.45 0.33 1.07
N PRO A 254 -0.37 -0.11 0.39
CA PRO A 254 0.97 0.44 0.39
C PRO A 254 0.97 1.90 -0.05
N PHE A 255 1.87 2.63 0.60
CA PHE A 255 2.34 3.93 0.15
C PHE A 255 3.74 3.67 -0.39
N LEU A 256 4.14 4.39 -1.43
CA LEU A 256 5.51 4.54 -1.95
C LEU A 256 5.89 3.79 -3.24
N GLY A 257 6.54 4.59 -4.10
CA GLY A 257 7.17 4.19 -5.34
C GLY A 257 8.29 3.18 -5.15
N SER A 258 8.31 2.21 -6.05
CA SER A 258 9.30 1.16 -6.11
C SER A 258 10.65 1.74 -6.54
N ARG A 259 11.70 1.45 -5.75
CA ARG A 259 13.07 1.56 -6.24
C ARG A 259 13.34 0.30 -7.07
N TYR A 260 13.36 0.42 -8.40
CA TYR A 260 13.76 -0.66 -9.28
C TYR A 260 15.21 -1.06 -8.97
N VAL A 261 15.41 -2.20 -8.31
CA VAL A 261 16.72 -2.84 -8.27
C VAL A 261 16.74 -3.82 -9.44
N LYS A 262 17.33 -3.42 -10.56
CA LYS A 262 17.69 -4.37 -11.61
C LYS A 262 18.76 -5.30 -11.02
N GLY A 263 18.44 -6.59 -10.95
CA GLY A 263 19.43 -7.66 -10.77
C GLY A 263 20.25 -7.86 -12.03
#